data_AF-A0A966XYF2-F1
#
_entry.id   AF-A0A966XYF2-F1
#
_cell.length_a   1.000
_cell.length_b   1.000
_cell.length_c   1.000
_cell.angle_alpha   90.00
_cell.angle_beta   90.00
_cell.angle_gamma   90.00
#
_symmetry.space_group_name_H-M   'P 1'
#
loop_
_entity.id
_entity.type
_entity.pdbx_description
1 polymer ?
#
loop_
_entity_poly.entity_id
_entity_poly.type
_entity_poly.pdbx_seq_one_letter_code
_entity_poly.pdbx_strand_id
1 'polypeptide(L)'
;MQTNPEQLAAFIAAIFIALKLPADAARIVADTLVDADLEGIPSHGVMLVPMYAERIRAGSVSLATEAVVASDRGSALVLDAQNALGQLSSRQAVQLLCERAPKHGLAAVAVRNAFHFGTAGKWAAELALQGLIGVVMSNTRPLMPAPGGAERVVGNNPIAIAMPAAGRTPVVFDMATSASAMGKIRLAAGAGQAIPEGWATDVTGNATT
;
A
#
# COMPACT_ATOMS: atom_id res chain seq x y z
N MET A 1 17.24 5.07 -16.61
CA MET A 1 18.41 4.36 -16.03
C MET A 1 17.94 2.98 -15.65
N GLN A 2 18.50 1.90 -16.23
CA GLN A 2 18.21 0.53 -15.79
C GLN A 2 19.20 0.18 -14.68
N THR A 3 18.68 -0.15 -13.49
CA THR A 3 19.47 -0.50 -12.30
C THR A 3 19.10 -1.93 -11.91
N ASN A 4 20.07 -2.71 -11.42
CA ASN A 4 19.79 -4.04 -10.87
C ASN A 4 18.82 -3.93 -9.67
N PRO A 5 17.69 -4.65 -9.65
CA PRO A 5 16.69 -4.55 -8.59
C PRO A 5 17.22 -4.86 -7.19
N GLU A 6 18.10 -5.86 -7.05
CA GLU A 6 18.68 -6.23 -5.75
C GLU A 6 19.59 -5.13 -5.21
N GLN A 7 20.40 -4.52 -6.09
CA GLN A 7 21.26 -3.40 -5.74
C GLN A 7 20.43 -2.18 -5.33
N LEU A 8 19.34 -1.91 -6.05
CA LEU A 8 18.41 -0.84 -5.73
C LEU A 8 17.74 -1.06 -4.37
N ALA A 9 17.25 -2.28 -4.11
CA ALA A 9 16.66 -2.63 -2.82
C ALA A 9 17.68 -2.53 -1.67
N ALA A 10 18.92 -2.96 -1.88
CA ALA A 10 20.00 -2.82 -0.89
C ALA A 10 20.30 -1.34 -0.58
N PHE A 11 20.36 -0.49 -1.61
CA PHE A 11 20.56 0.95 -1.45
C PHE A 11 19.41 1.60 -0.67
N ILE A 12 18.16 1.27 -1.01
CA ILE A 12 16.98 1.80 -0.32
C ILE A 12 16.92 1.31 1.12
N ALA A 13 17.23 0.04 1.38
CA ALA A 13 17.32 -0.49 2.73
C ALA A 13 18.35 0.28 3.57
N ALA A 14 19.52 0.62 2.99
CA ALA A 14 20.53 1.43 3.66
C ALA A 14 20.02 2.83 4.06
N ILE A 15 19.12 3.44 3.26
CA ILE A 15 18.47 4.70 3.62
C ILE A 15 17.59 4.52 4.86
N PHE A 16 16.75 3.49 4.90
CA PHE A 16 15.89 3.22 6.07
C PHE A 16 16.69 2.84 7.31
N ILE A 17 17.80 2.11 7.17
CA ILE A 17 18.73 1.81 8.27
C ILE A 17 19.36 3.11 8.80
N ALA A 18 19.76 4.03 7.92
CA ALA A 18 20.28 5.34 8.33
C ALA A 18 19.22 6.16 9.10
N LEU A 19 17.93 5.93 8.82
CA LEU A 19 16.79 6.47 9.57
C LEU A 19 16.44 5.68 10.84
N LYS A 20 17.29 4.73 11.25
CA LYS A 20 17.18 3.90 12.46
C LYS A 20 16.12 2.80 12.41
N LEU A 21 15.62 2.45 11.23
CA LEU A 21 14.80 1.24 11.07
C LEU A 21 15.71 -0.01 11.14
N PRO A 22 15.34 -1.07 11.87
CA PRO A 22 16.08 -2.33 11.87
C PRO A 22 16.30 -2.90 10.46
N ALA A 23 17.41 -3.61 10.26
CA ALA A 23 17.86 -4.01 8.91
C ALA A 23 16.89 -4.94 8.18
N ASP A 24 16.25 -5.86 8.90
CA ASP A 24 15.22 -6.76 8.41
C ASP A 24 13.96 -5.99 7.98
N ALA A 25 13.48 -5.06 8.80
CA ALA A 25 12.35 -4.21 8.48
C ALA A 25 12.64 -3.26 7.30
N ALA A 26 13.85 -2.68 7.27
CA ALA A 26 14.33 -1.86 6.17
C ALA A 26 14.35 -2.64 4.85
N ARG A 27 14.75 -3.92 4.90
CA ARG A 27 14.75 -4.78 3.71
C ARG A 27 13.33 -5.04 3.20
N ILE A 28 12.38 -5.36 4.09
CA ILE A 28 10.97 -5.57 3.71
C ILE A 28 10.39 -4.34 3.00
N VAL A 29 10.63 -3.15 3.57
CA VAL A 29 10.14 -1.90 2.98
C VAL A 29 10.79 -1.65 1.63
N ALA A 30 12.12 -1.82 1.54
CA ALA A 30 12.86 -1.60 0.30
C ALA A 30 12.42 -2.54 -0.83
N ASP A 31 12.30 -3.84 -0.54
CA ASP A 31 11.84 -4.84 -1.51
C ASP A 31 10.43 -4.49 -2.00
N THR A 32 9.52 -4.12 -1.09
CA THR A 32 8.15 -3.74 -1.47
C THR A 32 8.10 -2.54 -2.43
N LEU A 33 8.97 -1.53 -2.23
CA LEU A 33 9.04 -0.37 -3.11
C LEU A 33 9.66 -0.70 -4.47
N VAL A 34 10.67 -1.59 -4.50
CA VAL A 34 11.27 -2.03 -5.76
C VAL A 34 10.34 -2.94 -6.54
N ASP A 35 9.61 -3.84 -5.87
CA ASP A 35 8.59 -4.69 -6.48
C ASP A 35 7.52 -3.85 -7.18
N ALA A 36 7.04 -2.78 -6.54
CA ALA A 36 6.07 -1.88 -7.15
C ALA A 36 6.59 -1.21 -8.44
N ASP A 37 7.89 -0.86 -8.51
CA ASP A 37 8.50 -0.36 -9.74
C ASP A 37 8.59 -1.47 -10.82
N LEU A 38 8.97 -2.69 -10.43
CA LEU A 38 9.04 -3.85 -11.34
C LEU A 38 7.67 -4.25 -11.91
N GLU A 39 6.62 -4.09 -11.12
CA GLU A 39 5.23 -4.32 -11.51
C GLU A 39 4.65 -3.18 -12.37
N GLY A 40 5.42 -2.11 -12.63
CA GLY A 40 4.99 -0.97 -13.44
C GLY A 40 4.05 -0.02 -12.68
N ILE A 41 4.12 0.01 -11.36
CA ILE A 41 3.33 0.88 -10.47
C ILE A 41 4.25 1.86 -9.74
N PRO A 42 4.98 2.74 -10.46
CA PRO A 42 6.00 3.58 -9.85
C PRO A 42 5.45 4.55 -8.82
N SER A 43 4.16 4.92 -8.92
CA SER A 43 3.48 5.75 -7.91
C SER A 43 3.51 5.18 -6.48
N HIS A 44 3.77 3.88 -6.33
CA HIS A 44 3.90 3.18 -5.05
C HIS A 44 5.30 2.61 -4.83
N GLY A 45 6.25 2.90 -5.73
CA GLY A 45 7.61 2.40 -5.69
C GLY A 45 8.62 3.39 -5.13
N VAL A 46 9.84 3.36 -5.66
CA VAL A 46 11.01 4.03 -5.07
C VAL A 46 10.86 5.55 -4.98
N MET A 47 10.01 6.15 -5.83
CA MET A 47 9.72 7.58 -5.75
C MET A 47 9.12 8.04 -4.40
N LEU A 48 8.60 7.11 -3.58
CA LEU A 48 8.05 7.42 -2.26
C LEU A 48 9.11 7.54 -1.16
N VAL A 49 10.35 7.06 -1.38
CA VAL A 49 11.42 7.05 -0.38
C VAL A 49 11.66 8.43 0.26
N PRO A 50 11.73 9.56 -0.48
CA PRO A 50 11.92 10.87 0.13
C PRO A 50 10.80 11.26 1.09
N MET A 51 9.56 10.98 0.73
CA MET A 51 8.38 11.28 1.55
C MET A 51 8.33 10.39 2.79
N TYR A 52 8.70 9.11 2.69
CA TYR A 52 8.83 8.25 3.88
C TYR A 52 9.92 8.77 4.81
N ALA A 53 11.09 9.11 4.27
CA ALA A 53 12.21 9.62 5.05
C ALA A 53 11.86 10.91 5.79
N GLU A 54 11.16 11.84 5.12
CA GLU A 54 10.65 13.07 5.72
C GLU A 54 9.68 12.76 6.87
N ARG A 55 8.72 11.86 6.67
CA ARG A 55 7.69 11.52 7.66
C ARG A 55 8.25 10.82 8.89
N ILE A 56 9.27 9.98 8.72
CA ILE A 56 10.02 9.34 9.80
C ILE A 56 10.81 10.40 10.58
N ARG A 57 11.55 11.29 9.90
CA ARG A 57 12.30 12.37 10.56
C ARG A 57 11.41 13.34 11.33
N ALA A 58 10.21 13.60 10.82
CA ALA A 58 9.21 14.43 11.48
C ALA A 58 8.50 13.73 12.66
N GLY A 59 8.77 12.44 12.92
CA GLY A 59 8.14 11.67 13.99
C GLY A 59 6.68 11.28 13.72
N SER A 60 6.14 11.60 12.55
CA SER A 60 4.78 11.25 12.15
C SER A 60 4.62 9.78 11.73
N VAL A 61 5.74 9.10 11.45
CA VAL A 61 5.83 7.66 11.22
C VAL A 61 6.80 7.09 12.24
N SER A 62 6.36 6.08 12.98
CA SER A 62 7.19 5.44 14.00
C SER A 62 8.17 4.45 13.40
N LEU A 63 9.19 4.10 14.19
CA LEU A 63 10.17 3.06 13.86
C LEU A 63 9.76 1.68 14.40
N ALA A 64 8.52 1.52 14.87
CA ALA A 64 8.03 0.23 15.33
C ALA A 64 8.03 -0.77 14.17
N THR A 65 8.48 -1.99 14.45
CA THR A 65 8.54 -3.06 13.46
C THR A 65 7.45 -4.10 13.64
N GLU A 66 6.84 -4.14 14.83
CA GLU A 66 5.79 -5.10 15.19
C GLU A 66 4.50 -4.37 15.57
N ALA A 67 3.39 -4.84 15.00
CA ALA A 67 2.07 -4.38 15.39
C ALA A 67 1.61 -5.10 16.66
N VAL A 68 0.88 -4.38 17.52
CA VAL A 68 0.31 -4.94 18.75
C VAL A 68 -1.04 -5.58 18.42
N VAL A 69 -1.28 -6.79 18.91
CA VAL A 69 -2.60 -7.41 18.82
C VAL A 69 -3.55 -6.69 19.79
N ALA A 70 -4.44 -5.87 19.24
CA ALA A 70 -5.43 -5.13 20.01
C ALA A 70 -6.67 -5.97 20.33
N SER A 71 -6.98 -6.98 19.52
CA SER A 71 -8.04 -7.97 19.74
C SER A 71 -7.78 -9.22 18.92
N ASP A 72 -7.98 -10.40 19.51
CA ASP A 72 -7.96 -11.70 18.82
C ASP A 72 -9.27 -12.46 19.15
N ARG A 73 -10.00 -12.87 18.11
CA ARG A 73 -11.25 -13.64 18.19
C ARG A 73 -11.15 -14.97 17.41
N GLY A 74 -9.95 -15.50 17.24
CA GLY A 74 -9.69 -16.73 16.49
C GLY A 74 -9.53 -16.47 15.00
N SER A 75 -10.67 -16.26 14.31
CA SER A 75 -10.71 -15.97 12.87
C SER A 75 -10.66 -14.48 12.55
N ALA A 76 -10.87 -13.60 13.53
CA ALA A 76 -10.84 -12.15 13.34
C ALA A 76 -9.88 -11.48 14.32
N LEU A 77 -8.97 -10.64 13.81
CA LEU A 77 -7.99 -9.93 14.61
C LEU A 77 -7.96 -8.43 14.28
N VAL A 78 -7.56 -7.64 15.28
CA VAL A 78 -7.23 -6.22 15.10
C VAL A 78 -5.78 -6.02 15.50
N LEU A 79 -4.98 -5.49 14.57
CA LEU A 79 -3.60 -5.07 14.79
C LEU A 79 -3.53 -3.54 14.94
N ASP A 80 -2.79 -3.06 15.92
CA ASP A 80 -2.39 -1.66 16.05
C ASP A 80 -0.97 -1.50 15.54
N ALA A 81 -0.80 -0.85 14.40
CA ALA A 81 0.51 -0.66 13.78
C ALA A 81 1.34 0.47 14.41
N GLN A 82 0.82 1.19 15.42
CA GLN A 82 1.58 2.18 16.17
C GLN A 82 2.21 3.29 15.28
N ASN A 83 1.50 3.71 14.24
CA ASN A 83 1.94 4.63 13.19
C ASN A 83 3.21 4.17 12.42
N ALA A 84 3.50 2.87 12.41
CA ALA A 84 4.62 2.31 11.66
C ALA A 84 4.34 2.28 10.15
N LEU A 85 5.40 2.04 9.38
CA LEU A 85 5.32 1.76 7.94
C LEU A 85 4.37 0.59 7.67
N GLY A 86 3.38 0.82 6.82
CA GLY A 86 2.28 -0.12 6.62
C GLY A 86 2.74 -1.47 6.08
N GLN A 87 3.83 -1.51 5.30
CA GLN A 87 4.41 -2.74 4.75
C GLN A 87 4.73 -3.77 5.84
N LEU A 88 5.18 -3.31 7.01
CA LEU A 88 5.54 -4.18 8.13
C LEU A 88 4.30 -4.84 8.73
N SER A 89 3.27 -4.03 9.02
CA SER A 89 2.00 -4.52 9.53
C SER A 89 1.22 -5.37 8.53
N SER A 90 1.32 -5.07 7.22
CA SER A 90 0.68 -5.85 6.17
C SER A 90 1.31 -7.23 6.02
N ARG A 91 2.64 -7.34 6.09
CA ARG A 91 3.33 -8.64 6.11
C ARG A 91 2.90 -9.49 7.31
N GLN A 92 2.78 -8.88 8.49
CA GLN A 92 2.29 -9.57 9.69
C GLN A 92 0.83 -10.01 9.55
N ALA A 93 -0.03 -9.15 8.99
CA ALA A 93 -1.42 -9.49 8.71
C ALA A 93 -1.53 -10.67 7.74
N VAL A 94 -0.75 -10.69 6.66
CA VAL A 94 -0.70 -11.80 5.70
C VAL A 94 -0.28 -13.10 6.39
N GLN A 95 0.76 -13.07 7.23
CA GLN A 95 1.21 -14.25 7.98
C GLN A 95 0.09 -14.82 8.89
N LEU A 96 -0.60 -13.94 9.63
CA LEU A 96 -1.72 -14.34 10.48
C LEU A 96 -2.89 -14.91 9.66
N LEU A 97 -3.22 -14.28 8.54
CA LEU A 97 -4.26 -14.78 7.64
C LEU A 97 -3.92 -16.16 7.08
N CYS A 98 -2.66 -16.38 6.69
CA CYS A 98 -2.19 -17.69 6.21
C CYS A 98 -2.25 -18.77 7.29
N GLU A 99 -2.00 -18.40 8.54
CA GLU A 99 -2.08 -19.34 9.67
C GLU A 99 -3.54 -19.68 10.05
N ARG A 100 -4.44 -18.69 9.99
CA ARG A 100 -5.79 -18.79 10.55
C ARG A 100 -6.84 -19.22 9.54
N ALA A 101 -6.73 -18.79 8.28
CA ALA A 101 -7.73 -19.13 7.26
C ALA A 101 -7.90 -20.65 7.06
N PRO A 102 -6.83 -21.48 7.00
CA PRO A 102 -6.99 -22.93 6.89
C PRO A 102 -7.68 -23.60 8.09
N LYS A 103 -7.55 -23.00 9.29
CA LYS A 103 -8.14 -23.53 10.54
C LYS A 103 -9.62 -23.17 10.67
N HIS A 104 -10.03 -22.03 10.15
CA HIS A 104 -11.36 -21.46 10.37
C HIS A 104 -12.23 -21.35 9.10
N GLY A 105 -11.69 -21.66 7.93
CA GLY A 105 -12.33 -21.47 6.62
C GLY A 105 -12.31 -20.02 6.12
N LEU A 106 -12.38 -19.04 7.02
CA LEU A 106 -12.20 -17.61 6.75
C LEU A 106 -11.40 -16.97 7.88
N ALA A 107 -10.53 -16.02 7.53
CA ALA A 107 -9.88 -15.15 8.50
C ALA A 107 -9.88 -13.70 8.03
N ALA A 108 -9.91 -12.76 8.96
CA ALA A 108 -9.87 -11.33 8.71
C ALA A 108 -8.94 -10.63 9.70
N VAL A 109 -8.12 -9.71 9.21
CA VAL A 109 -7.25 -8.87 10.02
C VAL A 109 -7.52 -7.42 9.67
N ALA A 110 -7.99 -6.64 10.65
CA ALA A 110 -8.06 -5.19 10.53
C ALA A 110 -6.78 -4.59 11.09
N VAL A 111 -6.14 -3.69 10.35
CA VAL A 111 -4.96 -2.94 10.81
C VAL A 111 -5.36 -1.49 11.02
N ARG A 112 -5.12 -0.95 12.22
CA ARG A 112 -5.35 0.47 12.54
C ARG A 112 -4.03 1.17 12.85
N ASN A 113 -4.05 2.51 12.80
CA ASN A 113 -2.87 3.36 13.03
C ASN A 113 -1.66 2.92 12.19
N ALA A 114 -1.89 2.56 10.92
CA ALA A 114 -0.82 2.22 9.99
C ALA A 114 -0.54 3.40 9.07
N PHE A 115 0.73 3.54 8.67
CA PHE A 115 1.11 4.42 7.57
C PHE A 115 0.89 3.74 6.20
N HIS A 116 1.27 4.41 5.12
CA HIS A 116 1.18 3.90 3.75
C HIS A 116 1.85 2.52 3.59
N PHE A 117 1.18 1.61 2.89
CA PHE A 117 1.50 0.18 2.82
C PHE A 117 1.92 -0.33 1.43
N GLY A 118 2.12 0.59 0.46
CA GLY A 118 2.49 0.22 -0.91
C GLY A 118 1.27 -0.20 -1.74
N THR A 119 1.45 -1.15 -2.64
CA THR A 119 0.38 -1.68 -3.51
C THR A 119 -0.49 -2.66 -2.73
N ALA A 120 -1.82 -2.57 -2.88
CA ALA A 120 -2.73 -3.51 -2.22
C ALA A 120 -2.63 -4.91 -2.85
N GLY A 121 -2.39 -4.96 -4.16
CA GLY A 121 -2.22 -6.15 -4.97
C GLY A 121 -1.10 -7.06 -4.48
N LYS A 122 0.03 -6.50 -3.99
CA LYS A 122 1.13 -7.29 -3.42
C LYS A 122 0.64 -8.19 -2.29
N TRP A 123 -0.04 -7.60 -1.30
CA TRP A 123 -0.51 -8.32 -0.12
C TRP A 123 -1.61 -9.33 -0.45
N ALA A 124 -2.48 -9.00 -1.40
CA ALA A 124 -3.47 -9.95 -1.92
C ALA A 124 -2.77 -11.12 -2.64
N ALA A 125 -1.76 -10.84 -3.47
CA ALA A 125 -0.98 -11.85 -4.18
C ALA A 125 -0.22 -12.78 -3.22
N GLU A 126 0.35 -12.25 -2.13
CA GLU A 126 1.00 -13.07 -1.10
C GLU A 126 0.04 -14.09 -0.48
N LEU A 127 -1.23 -13.73 -0.25
CA LEU A 127 -2.26 -14.69 0.20
C LEU A 127 -2.55 -15.75 -0.89
N ALA A 128 -2.67 -15.33 -2.15
CA ALA A 128 -2.91 -16.24 -3.27
C ALA A 128 -1.76 -17.22 -3.54
N LEU A 129 -0.51 -16.80 -3.32
CA LEU A 129 0.66 -17.69 -3.38
C LEU A 129 0.62 -18.78 -2.30
N GLN A 130 -0.08 -18.56 -1.19
CA GLN A 130 -0.33 -19.56 -0.14
C GLN A 130 -1.59 -20.39 -0.38
N GLY A 131 -2.21 -20.28 -1.56
CA GLY A 131 -3.42 -21.03 -1.91
C GLY A 131 -4.72 -20.42 -1.35
N LEU A 132 -4.70 -19.18 -0.89
CA LEU A 132 -5.86 -18.49 -0.31
C LEU A 132 -6.42 -17.44 -1.27
N ILE A 133 -7.73 -17.22 -1.27
CA ILE A 133 -8.28 -16.02 -1.91
C ILE A 133 -7.98 -14.82 -1.01
N GLY A 134 -7.29 -13.82 -1.56
CA GLY A 134 -6.91 -12.60 -0.84
C GLY A 134 -7.82 -11.43 -1.21
N VAL A 135 -8.31 -10.70 -0.21
CA VAL A 135 -8.99 -9.42 -0.39
C VAL A 135 -8.32 -8.40 0.52
N VAL A 136 -7.83 -7.31 -0.06
CA VAL A 136 -7.10 -6.27 0.65
C VAL A 136 -7.68 -4.91 0.32
N MET A 137 -7.99 -4.13 1.34
CA MET A 137 -8.58 -2.80 1.22
C MET A 137 -7.90 -1.86 2.21
N SER A 138 -7.86 -0.57 1.88
CA SER A 138 -7.38 0.45 2.80
C SER A 138 -8.05 1.79 2.53
N ASN A 139 -8.15 2.63 3.55
CA ASN A 139 -8.52 4.02 3.36
C ASN A 139 -7.27 4.89 3.17
N THR A 140 -7.41 6.00 2.46
CA THR A 140 -6.40 7.04 2.36
C THR A 140 -6.96 8.35 2.91
N ARG A 141 -6.11 9.38 2.99
CA ARG A 141 -6.58 10.73 3.34
C ARG A 141 -7.69 11.19 2.38
N PRO A 142 -8.63 12.05 2.79
CA PRO A 142 -9.63 12.60 1.88
C PRO A 142 -8.99 13.30 0.68
N LEU A 143 -9.34 12.87 -0.53
CA LEU A 143 -8.79 13.34 -1.79
C LEU A 143 -9.87 13.67 -2.83
N MET A 144 -11.02 13.01 -2.77
CA MET A 144 -12.09 13.10 -3.76
C MET A 144 -13.42 13.47 -3.09
N PRO A 145 -14.31 14.16 -3.81
CA PRO A 145 -15.66 14.36 -3.34
C PRO A 145 -16.51 13.09 -3.41
N ALA A 146 -17.57 13.05 -2.61
CA ALA A 146 -18.65 12.09 -2.84
C ALA A 146 -19.35 12.43 -4.16
N PRO A 147 -19.99 11.45 -4.82
CA PRO A 147 -20.76 11.71 -6.05
C PRO A 147 -21.74 12.88 -5.86
N GLY A 148 -21.65 13.89 -6.73
CA GLY A 148 -22.47 15.11 -6.67
C GLY A 148 -21.98 16.20 -5.71
N GLY A 149 -20.85 16.01 -5.03
CA GLY A 149 -20.23 17.01 -4.14
C GLY A 149 -18.98 17.67 -4.72
N ALA A 150 -18.47 18.66 -3.99
CA ALA A 150 -17.20 19.35 -4.28
C ALA A 150 -16.17 19.21 -3.15
N GLU A 151 -16.62 18.89 -1.93
CA GLU A 151 -15.76 18.75 -0.76
C GLU A 151 -15.07 17.38 -0.74
N ARG A 152 -13.76 17.35 -0.49
CA ARG A 152 -12.98 16.11 -0.38
C ARG A 152 -13.36 15.35 0.90
N VAL A 153 -14.05 14.22 0.75
CA VAL A 153 -14.54 13.40 1.87
C VAL A 153 -14.05 11.95 1.83
N VAL A 154 -13.72 11.43 0.64
CA VAL A 154 -13.22 10.05 0.47
C VAL A 154 -11.81 10.05 -0.09
N GLY A 155 -11.01 9.08 0.33
CA GLY A 155 -9.69 8.85 -0.25
C GLY A 155 -9.77 8.05 -1.55
N ASN A 156 -8.62 7.93 -2.23
CA ASN A 156 -8.47 7.03 -3.39
C ASN A 156 -8.31 5.57 -2.93
N ASN A 157 -9.22 5.13 -2.07
CA ASN A 157 -9.14 3.93 -1.26
C ASN A 157 -8.99 2.69 -2.17
N PRO A 158 -7.86 1.97 -2.14
CA PRO A 158 -7.66 0.83 -3.03
C PRO A 158 -8.50 -0.38 -2.61
N ILE A 159 -8.85 -1.20 -3.60
CA ILE A 159 -9.33 -2.57 -3.42
C ILE A 159 -8.50 -3.49 -4.31
N ALA A 160 -7.95 -4.54 -3.70
CA ALA A 160 -7.26 -5.60 -4.40
C ALA A 160 -7.85 -6.96 -4.05
N ILE A 161 -7.94 -7.81 -5.06
CA ILE A 161 -8.44 -9.18 -4.97
C ILE A 161 -7.45 -10.08 -5.71
N ALA A 162 -7.03 -11.16 -5.07
CA ALA A 162 -6.18 -12.16 -5.71
C ALA A 162 -6.72 -13.57 -5.49
N MET A 163 -6.57 -14.41 -6.51
CA MET A 163 -7.02 -15.80 -6.49
C MET A 163 -5.89 -16.73 -6.93
N PRO A 164 -5.69 -17.87 -6.24
CA PRO A 164 -4.71 -18.86 -6.64
C PRO A 164 -5.08 -19.47 -8.00
N ALA A 165 -4.07 -19.80 -8.80
CA ALA A 165 -4.23 -20.52 -10.05
C ALA A 165 -3.37 -21.79 -10.02
N ALA A 166 -3.97 -22.95 -10.31
CA ALA A 166 -3.28 -24.24 -10.19
C ALA A 166 -2.01 -24.29 -11.08
N GLY A 167 -0.84 -24.32 -10.43
CA GLY A 167 0.46 -24.38 -11.10
C GLY A 167 0.84 -23.14 -11.91
N ARG A 168 0.20 -21.98 -11.66
CA ARG A 168 0.42 -20.74 -12.40
C ARG A 168 0.52 -19.54 -11.47
N THR A 169 0.98 -18.42 -12.00
CA THR A 169 0.92 -17.13 -11.32
C THR A 169 -0.53 -16.81 -10.91
N PRO A 170 -0.78 -16.33 -9.68
CA PRO A 170 -2.10 -15.90 -9.25
C PRO A 170 -2.73 -14.87 -10.17
N VAL A 171 -4.07 -14.89 -10.25
CA VAL A 171 -4.82 -13.78 -10.86
C VAL A 171 -4.90 -12.69 -9.81
N VAL A 172 -4.42 -11.49 -10.14
CA VAL A 172 -4.42 -10.32 -9.24
C VAL A 172 -5.14 -9.17 -9.92
N PHE A 173 -6.12 -8.63 -9.20
CA PHE A 173 -6.81 -7.39 -9.51
C PHE A 173 -6.44 -6.37 -8.44
N ASP A 174 -5.96 -5.19 -8.83
CA ASP A 174 -5.67 -4.08 -7.93
C ASP A 174 -6.14 -2.78 -8.60
N MET A 175 -7.07 -2.08 -7.96
CA MET A 175 -7.57 -0.80 -8.44
C MET A 175 -7.66 0.23 -7.32
N ALA A 176 -7.43 1.47 -7.72
CA ALA A 176 -7.87 2.62 -6.95
C ALA A 176 -9.36 2.89 -7.23
N THR A 177 -10.11 3.41 -6.25
CA THR A 177 -11.54 3.72 -6.42
C THR A 177 -11.82 5.07 -7.09
N SER A 178 -10.76 5.81 -7.47
CA SER A 178 -10.82 6.99 -8.33
C SER A 178 -10.90 6.64 -9.82
N ALA A 179 -11.39 7.59 -10.64
CA ALA A 179 -11.32 7.49 -12.09
C ALA A 179 -9.88 7.36 -12.65
N SER A 180 -8.89 7.93 -11.95
CA SER A 180 -7.47 7.78 -12.27
C SER A 180 -6.59 7.97 -11.05
N ALA A 181 -5.47 7.25 -10.99
CA ALA A 181 -4.56 7.34 -9.87
C ALA A 181 -4.02 8.78 -9.70
N MET A 182 -4.04 9.29 -8.47
CA MET A 182 -3.51 10.61 -8.10
C MET A 182 -2.07 10.84 -8.60
N GLY A 183 -1.25 9.78 -8.68
CA GLY A 183 0.10 9.85 -9.25
C GLY A 183 0.12 10.30 -10.72
N LYS A 184 -0.86 9.87 -11.54
CA LYS A 184 -0.96 10.26 -12.95
C LYS A 184 -1.32 11.75 -13.09
N ILE A 185 -2.22 12.25 -12.23
CA ILE A 185 -2.56 13.68 -12.19
C ILE A 185 -1.34 14.52 -11.81
N ARG A 186 -0.56 14.10 -10.80
CA ARG A 186 0.68 14.78 -10.40
C ARG A 186 1.74 14.77 -11.49
N LEU A 187 1.86 13.67 -12.22
CA LEU A 187 2.80 13.54 -13.34
C LEU A 187 2.42 14.52 -14.48
N ALA A 188 1.15 14.57 -14.86
CA ALA A 188 0.65 15.50 -15.88
C ALA A 188 0.87 16.97 -15.46
N ALA A 189 0.54 17.32 -14.21
CA ALA A 189 0.76 18.65 -13.66
C ALA A 189 2.27 19.04 -13.68
N GLY A 190 3.15 18.11 -13.29
CA GLY A 190 4.60 18.33 -13.33
C GLY A 190 5.15 18.48 -14.76
N ALA A 191 4.48 17.90 -15.75
CA ALA A 191 4.82 18.03 -17.17
C ALA A 191 4.12 19.22 -17.85
N GLY A 192 3.26 19.98 -17.14
CA GLY A 192 2.45 21.05 -17.72
C GLY A 192 1.42 20.54 -18.75
N GLN A 193 1.00 19.29 -18.64
CA GLN A 193 0.05 18.64 -19.56
C GLN A 193 -1.35 18.60 -18.95
N ALA A 194 -2.37 18.77 -19.80
CA ALA A 194 -3.75 18.58 -19.42
C ALA A 194 -4.03 17.10 -19.09
N ILE A 195 -4.88 16.84 -18.10
CA ILE A 195 -5.42 15.51 -17.80
C ILE A 195 -6.67 15.23 -18.64
N PRO A 196 -7.00 13.96 -18.92
CA PRO A 196 -8.30 13.62 -19.50
C PRO A 196 -9.46 14.12 -18.63
N GLU A 197 -10.54 14.54 -19.30
CA GLU A 197 -11.77 14.93 -18.61
C GLU A 197 -12.30 13.80 -17.72
N GLY A 198 -12.89 14.17 -16.59
CA GLY A 198 -13.44 13.22 -15.60
C GLY A 198 -12.42 12.64 -14.62
N TRP A 199 -11.13 12.98 -14.74
CA TRP A 199 -10.11 12.54 -13.78
C TRP A 199 -10.10 13.35 -12.49
N ALA A 200 -10.49 14.63 -12.55
CA ALA A 200 -10.51 15.53 -11.41
C ALA A 200 -11.66 16.54 -11.50
N THR A 201 -11.94 17.16 -10.36
CA THR A 201 -12.85 18.31 -10.25
C THR A 201 -12.14 19.51 -9.65
N ASP A 202 -12.63 20.70 -9.98
CA ASP A 202 -12.18 21.96 -9.36
C ASP A 202 -12.81 22.18 -7.97
N VAL A 203 -12.52 23.33 -7.35
CA VAL A 203 -13.01 23.69 -6.01
C VAL A 203 -14.54 23.85 -5.93
N THR A 204 -15.21 23.98 -7.08
CA THR A 204 -16.67 24.08 -7.18
C THR A 204 -17.33 22.75 -7.55
N GLY A 205 -16.54 21.69 -7.80
CA GLY A 205 -17.02 20.36 -8.17
C GLY A 205 -17.20 20.16 -9.68
N ASN A 206 -16.79 21.12 -10.51
CA ASN A 206 -16.86 20.98 -11.97
C ASN A 206 -15.68 20.17 -12.50
N ALA A 207 -15.89 19.37 -13.55
CA ALA A 207 -14.82 18.63 -14.20
C ALA A 207 -13.73 19.57 -14.75
N THR A 208 -12.46 19.13 -14.70
CA THR A 208 -11.31 19.92 -15.15
C THR A 208 -10.26 19.05 -15.86
N THR A 209 -9.33 19.71 -16.57
CA THR A 209 -8.26 19.14 -17.40
C THR A 209 -6.95 19.87 -17.16
#